data_AF-A0A955G0V5-F1
#
_entry.id   AF-A0A955G0V5-F1
#
_cell.length_a   1.000
_cell.length_b   1.000
_cell.length_c   1.000
_cell.angle_alpha   90.00
_cell.angle_beta   90.00
_cell.angle_gamma   90.00
#
_symmetry.space_group_name_H-M   'P 1'
#
loop_
_entity.id
_entity.type
_entity.pdbx_description
1 polymer ?
#
loop_
_entity_poly.entity_id
_entity_poly.type
_entity_poly.pdbx_seq_one_letter_code
_entity_poly.pdbx_strand_id
1 'polypeptide(L)'
;MVTEVKHAIRTAAGWSSMSAPEQAEYAGYYESLSAWDAAQARNLVAADEIAIAECFGDWPGGLDDQLTQGTWTVNATNYVVIRSAAGHAPTGKKPLSAVGITGFYIKRDVNASLLSIGKDYTKLESIGVYNPRSSQSYTRGIFVAANHVVCDGLVLEGARNQTIQLDADGSRVGRKVRNCIAFVKTNCAGFTTYRDAEIHNNGVISLDGTGTGYSNPVPVFETEVRNNFAYNCAVSYSSGFGHANSSNNAASDAATNTPPGSSPITTNIVAGDFADEANDDYSLASGSTLIGAGADLSSSFTTDITGATRTVPWDVGAFMYVAGGGAVAQQIDLQWGVRQLINQSANLQWGVLNTVSQSSSLQWALLNAVSNNTDLRWGLLSLVNQTSDLRWDILAALGVVGQSVDLQWDMLQKAAQSTDLRWRILSLVFKDADLRWGLLNPVSQQADLRYALLANAAQTIDLQWDTLSSLASVSNSVDLRWDILAYVSQSLDAQWSTLELVSTETDLQWQIAVLVSKDADLQWALKQSAGQAVDIRWDVIA
;
A
#
# COMPACT_ATOMS: atom_id res chain seq x y z
N MET A 1 -23.87 -13.67 19.81
CA MET A 1 -22.58 -13.22 19.23
C MET A 1 -22.12 -12.09 20.09
N VAL A 2 -20.87 -12.12 20.55
CA VAL A 2 -20.30 -11.04 21.38
C VAL A 2 -20.31 -9.73 20.60
N THR A 3 -20.66 -8.63 21.25
CA THR A 3 -20.76 -7.33 20.59
C THR A 3 -19.39 -6.67 20.47
N GLU A 4 -18.97 -6.28 19.27
CA GLU A 4 -17.77 -5.46 19.09
C GLU A 4 -18.08 -3.99 19.34
N VAL A 5 -17.39 -3.36 20.29
CA VAL A 5 -17.50 -1.93 20.58
C VAL A 5 -16.23 -1.22 20.12
N LYS A 6 -16.30 -0.60 18.94
CA LYS A 6 -15.19 0.10 18.30
C LYS A 6 -15.15 1.57 18.70
N HIS A 7 -13.96 2.06 19.00
CA HIS A 7 -13.68 3.49 19.12
C HIS A 7 -12.52 3.85 18.21
N ALA A 8 -12.66 4.97 17.51
CA ALA A 8 -11.61 5.48 16.66
C ALA A 8 -10.53 6.16 17.52
N ILE A 9 -9.28 5.74 17.38
CA ILE A 9 -8.13 6.46 17.94
C ILE A 9 -7.56 7.33 16.84
N ARG A 10 -7.88 8.61 16.88
CA ARG A 10 -7.54 9.56 15.81
C ARG A 10 -7.56 11.02 16.27
N THR A 11 -6.96 11.90 15.48
CA THR A 11 -6.99 13.35 15.75
C THR A 11 -8.41 13.92 15.61
N ALA A 12 -8.72 15.01 16.30
CA ALA A 12 -10.01 15.70 16.14
C ALA A 12 -10.27 16.16 14.69
N ALA A 13 -9.22 16.59 13.98
CA ALA A 13 -9.29 16.96 12.58
C ALA A 13 -9.62 15.76 11.68
N GLY A 14 -8.98 14.61 11.94
CA GLY A 14 -9.29 13.37 11.24
C GLY A 14 -10.72 12.90 11.50
N TRP A 15 -11.19 12.96 12.75
CA TRP A 15 -12.57 12.57 13.04
C TRP A 15 -13.56 13.45 12.27
N SER A 16 -13.33 14.76 12.28
CA SER A 16 -14.15 15.74 11.58
C SER A 16 -14.13 15.59 10.05
N SER A 17 -13.13 14.92 9.47
CA SER A 17 -13.05 14.67 8.02
C SER A 17 -13.74 13.38 7.58
N MET A 18 -14.10 12.49 8.52
CA MET A 18 -14.91 11.31 8.21
C MET A 18 -16.32 11.71 7.77
N SER A 19 -16.87 10.96 6.84
CA SER A 19 -18.29 11.03 6.52
C SER A 19 -19.15 10.54 7.69
N ALA A 20 -20.40 11.01 7.77
CA ALA A 20 -21.33 10.59 8.81
C ALA A 20 -21.56 9.06 8.83
N PRO A 21 -21.64 8.34 7.69
CA PRO A 21 -21.69 6.88 7.68
C PRO A 21 -20.46 6.22 8.31
N GLU A 22 -19.25 6.70 8.01
CA GLU A 22 -18.03 6.15 8.60
C GLU A 22 -17.98 6.41 10.11
N GLN A 23 -18.36 7.62 10.57
CA GLN A 23 -18.43 7.91 12.01
C GLN A 23 -19.43 7.00 12.74
N ALA A 24 -20.52 6.62 12.09
CA ALA A 24 -21.56 5.77 12.67
C ALA A 24 -21.10 4.32 12.94
N GLU A 25 -19.96 3.89 12.39
CA GLU A 25 -19.35 2.60 12.70
C GLU A 25 -18.66 2.56 14.08
N TYR A 26 -18.47 3.73 14.70
CA TYR A 26 -17.75 3.90 15.96
C TYR A 26 -18.66 4.42 17.07
N ALA A 27 -18.45 3.94 18.29
CA ALA A 27 -19.10 4.44 19.50
C ALA A 27 -18.56 5.80 19.96
N GLY A 28 -17.57 6.35 19.25
CA GLY A 28 -16.92 7.63 19.51
C GLY A 28 -15.45 7.59 19.11
N TYR A 29 -14.73 8.68 19.41
CA TYR A 29 -13.30 8.79 19.17
C TYR A 29 -12.53 9.27 20.40
N TYR A 30 -11.24 8.98 20.41
CA TYR A 30 -10.26 9.47 21.37
C TYR A 30 -8.99 9.90 20.65
N GLU A 31 -8.33 10.95 21.14
CA GLU A 31 -7.07 11.44 20.56
C GLU A 31 -5.83 10.72 21.10
N SER A 32 -6.00 9.78 22.04
CA SER A 32 -4.94 8.91 22.56
C SER A 32 -5.49 7.55 23.00
N LEU A 33 -4.63 6.52 23.02
CA LEU A 33 -4.97 5.19 23.53
C LEU A 33 -5.15 5.22 25.04
N SER A 34 -4.33 5.98 25.75
CA SER A 34 -4.42 6.14 27.20
C SER A 34 -5.75 6.76 27.64
N ALA A 35 -6.29 7.72 26.88
CA ALA A 35 -7.59 8.33 27.15
C ALA A 35 -8.74 7.36 26.90
N TRP A 36 -8.67 6.59 25.79
CA TRP A 36 -9.63 5.53 25.51
C TRP A 36 -9.64 4.46 26.60
N ASP A 37 -8.47 3.94 26.96
CA ASP A 37 -8.34 2.90 27.98
C ASP A 37 -8.87 3.38 29.34
N ALA A 38 -8.50 4.60 29.76
CA ALA A 38 -8.99 5.19 31.01
C ALA A 38 -10.51 5.39 31.03
N ALA A 39 -11.12 5.75 29.89
CA ALA A 39 -12.56 6.00 29.79
C ALA A 39 -13.39 4.72 29.64
N GLN A 40 -12.83 3.70 28.97
CA GLN A 40 -13.58 2.51 28.56
C GLN A 40 -13.33 1.29 29.45
N ALA A 41 -12.26 1.24 30.24
CA ALA A 41 -11.91 0.11 31.08
C ALA A 41 -13.06 -0.31 32.02
N ARG A 42 -13.57 -1.54 31.83
CA ARG A 42 -14.72 -2.10 32.56
C ARG A 42 -14.73 -3.63 32.52
N ASN A 43 -15.81 -4.23 33.02
CA ASN A 43 -16.05 -5.66 32.91
C ASN A 43 -16.70 -6.03 31.57
N LEU A 44 -15.89 -6.52 30.62
CA LEU A 44 -16.35 -6.92 29.29
C LEU A 44 -17.12 -8.24 29.29
N VAL A 45 -16.85 -9.11 30.27
CA VAL A 45 -17.58 -10.37 30.44
C VAL A 45 -19.04 -10.11 30.82
N ALA A 46 -19.27 -9.17 31.74
CA ALA A 46 -20.63 -8.80 32.16
C ALA A 46 -21.40 -8.06 31.07
N ALA A 47 -20.70 -7.30 30.21
CA ALA A 47 -21.29 -6.58 29.10
C ALA A 47 -21.51 -7.45 27.85
N ASP A 48 -20.89 -8.64 27.79
CA ASP A 48 -20.80 -9.48 26.59
C ASP A 48 -20.23 -8.73 25.37
N GLU A 49 -19.08 -8.07 25.59
CA GLU A 49 -18.44 -7.17 24.61
C GLU A 49 -16.97 -7.54 24.32
N ILE A 50 -16.49 -7.12 23.15
CA ILE A 50 -15.08 -6.95 22.82
C ILE A 50 -14.82 -5.46 22.65
N ALA A 51 -13.86 -4.91 23.39
CA ALA A 51 -13.48 -3.50 23.27
C ALA A 51 -12.36 -3.35 22.25
N ILE A 52 -12.58 -2.50 21.23
CA ILE A 52 -11.63 -2.31 20.12
C ILE A 52 -11.22 -0.83 20.07
N ALA A 53 -9.91 -0.58 20.22
CA ALA A 53 -9.27 0.65 19.81
C ALA A 53 -8.79 0.49 18.35
N GLU A 54 -9.46 1.19 17.44
CA GLU A 54 -9.14 1.17 16.01
C GLU A 54 -8.35 2.43 15.64
N CYS A 55 -7.06 2.25 15.37
CA CYS A 55 -6.08 3.32 15.33
C CYS A 55 -5.80 3.80 13.90
N PHE A 56 -5.92 5.11 13.68
CA PHE A 56 -5.73 5.73 12.37
C PHE A 56 -4.34 6.36 12.23
N GLY A 57 -3.75 6.25 11.05
CA GLY A 57 -2.44 6.83 10.70
C GLY A 57 -2.43 8.35 10.54
N ASP A 58 -3.13 9.08 11.40
CA ASP A 58 -3.36 10.53 11.28
C ASP A 58 -2.20 11.38 11.87
N TRP A 59 -1.18 10.73 12.44
CA TRP A 59 -0.03 11.38 13.09
C TRP A 59 1.26 11.13 12.29
N PRO A 60 1.70 12.07 11.44
CA PRO A 60 2.93 11.91 10.66
C PRO A 60 4.20 11.70 11.50
N GLY A 61 4.20 12.15 12.76
CA GLY A 61 5.29 11.96 13.71
C GLY A 61 5.13 10.74 14.63
N GLY A 62 4.03 10.00 14.50
CA GLY A 62 3.57 9.01 15.46
C GLY A 62 2.71 9.63 16.56
N LEU A 63 1.80 8.85 17.11
CA LEU A 63 1.01 9.24 18.27
C LEU A 63 1.94 9.37 19.49
N ASP A 64 2.04 10.58 20.06
CA ASP A 64 2.74 10.85 21.31
C ASP A 64 1.88 10.40 22.49
N ASP A 65 1.97 9.12 22.84
CA ASP A 65 1.20 8.53 23.94
C ASP A 65 2.01 7.46 24.67
N GLN A 66 1.57 7.12 25.88
CA GLN A 66 2.08 5.98 26.65
C GLN A 66 0.89 5.28 27.30
N LEU A 67 0.78 3.96 27.12
CA LEU A 67 -0.31 3.17 27.69
C LEU A 67 0.20 2.26 28.81
N THR A 68 -0.41 2.40 29.99
CA THR A 68 -0.44 1.34 31.00
C THR A 68 -1.86 0.83 31.07
N GLN A 69 -2.08 -0.40 30.61
CA GLN A 69 -3.44 -0.93 30.43
C GLN A 69 -4.23 -0.96 31.74
N GLY A 70 -5.42 -0.37 31.70
CA GLY A 70 -6.31 -0.20 32.83
C GLY A 70 -6.94 -1.50 33.32
N THR A 71 -7.90 -1.38 34.25
CA THR A 71 -8.48 -2.54 34.95
C THR A 71 -9.66 -3.14 34.19
N TRP A 72 -9.37 -3.87 33.12
CA TRP A 72 -10.36 -4.66 32.38
C TRP A 72 -10.64 -6.01 33.06
N THR A 73 -11.90 -6.46 33.03
CA THR A 73 -12.26 -7.88 33.30
C THR A 73 -12.58 -8.56 31.98
N VAL A 74 -11.83 -9.61 31.65
CA VAL A 74 -11.76 -10.23 30.32
C VAL A 74 -11.75 -11.76 30.42
N ASN A 75 -12.04 -12.43 29.31
CA ASN A 75 -11.87 -13.87 29.13
C ASN A 75 -11.54 -14.17 27.65
N ALA A 76 -11.52 -15.45 27.26
CA ALA A 76 -11.20 -15.86 25.89
C ALA A 76 -12.20 -15.37 24.80
N THR A 77 -13.40 -14.95 25.19
CA THR A 77 -14.48 -14.49 24.29
C THR A 77 -14.71 -12.99 24.36
N ASN A 78 -14.45 -12.36 25.52
CA ASN A 78 -14.66 -10.95 25.81
C ASN A 78 -13.31 -10.32 26.20
N TYR A 79 -12.67 -9.63 25.26
CA TYR A 79 -11.28 -9.18 25.39
C TYR A 79 -11.06 -7.79 24.78
N VAL A 80 -9.82 -7.30 24.93
CA VAL A 80 -9.38 -6.00 24.43
C VAL A 80 -8.57 -6.18 23.16
N VAL A 81 -8.83 -5.38 22.13
CA VAL A 81 -8.07 -5.31 20.89
C VAL A 81 -7.57 -3.89 20.68
N ILE A 82 -6.28 -3.76 20.38
CA ILE A 82 -5.69 -2.52 19.88
C ILE A 82 -5.13 -2.84 18.50
N ARG A 83 -5.72 -2.24 17.47
CA ARG A 83 -5.34 -2.53 16.07
C ARG A 83 -5.33 -1.29 15.21
N SER A 84 -4.56 -1.30 14.12
CA SER A 84 -4.71 -0.28 13.09
C SER A 84 -6.05 -0.44 12.35
N ALA A 85 -6.64 0.69 11.95
CA ALA A 85 -7.73 0.72 10.99
C ALA A 85 -7.26 0.15 9.64
N ALA A 86 -8.19 -0.35 8.82
CA ALA A 86 -7.87 -0.90 7.50
C ALA A 86 -7.14 0.15 6.64
N GLY A 87 -6.01 -0.23 6.03
CA GLY A 87 -5.17 0.69 5.25
C GLY A 87 -4.32 1.66 6.07
N HIS A 88 -4.41 1.64 7.40
CA HIS A 88 -3.63 2.49 8.30
C HIS A 88 -2.52 1.74 9.03
N ALA A 89 -2.20 0.48 8.69
CA ALA A 89 -1.07 -0.23 9.29
C ALA A 89 0.28 0.26 8.72
N PRO A 90 1.34 0.37 9.53
CA PRO A 90 2.69 0.55 9.00
C PRO A 90 3.12 -0.71 8.24
N THR A 91 3.79 -0.54 7.10
CA THR A 91 4.12 -1.66 6.20
C THR A 91 5.20 -2.60 6.73
N GLY A 92 5.94 -2.16 7.76
CA GLY A 92 7.07 -2.89 8.33
C GLY A 92 8.31 -2.93 7.45
N LYS A 93 8.27 -2.35 6.24
CA LYS A 93 9.42 -2.37 5.33
C LYS A 93 10.63 -1.68 5.92
N LYS A 94 10.40 -0.53 6.57
CA LYS A 94 11.39 0.41 7.11
C LYS A 94 11.26 0.59 8.63
N PRO A 95 12.33 0.98 9.34
CA PRO A 95 12.26 1.36 10.74
C PRO A 95 11.38 2.60 10.94
N LEU A 96 10.67 2.66 12.07
CA LEU A 96 9.75 3.76 12.42
C LEU A 96 10.42 5.12 12.62
N SER A 97 11.75 5.15 12.73
CA SER A 97 12.58 6.35 12.75
C SER A 97 12.98 6.86 11.37
N ALA A 98 12.71 6.11 10.29
CA ALA A 98 13.01 6.54 8.93
C ALA A 98 12.09 7.68 8.47
N VAL A 99 12.53 8.39 7.43
CA VAL A 99 11.73 9.44 6.79
C VAL A 99 10.67 8.80 5.90
N GLY A 100 9.46 9.38 5.88
CA GLY A 100 8.38 8.95 4.98
C GLY A 100 7.62 7.70 5.44
N ILE A 101 7.70 7.36 6.74
CA ILE A 101 6.88 6.30 7.32
C ILE A 101 5.40 6.69 7.26
N THR A 102 4.56 5.72 6.88
CA THR A 102 3.11 5.83 6.81
C THR A 102 2.47 4.80 7.73
N GLY A 103 1.18 4.99 8.04
CA GLY A 103 0.44 4.14 8.96
C GLY A 103 0.54 4.58 10.42
N PHE A 104 -0.21 3.89 11.29
CA PHE A 104 -0.33 4.19 12.69
C PHE A 104 0.84 3.59 13.47
N TYR A 105 1.50 4.46 14.23
CA TYR A 105 2.49 4.04 15.21
C TYR A 105 2.48 4.98 16.40
N ILE A 106 2.93 4.46 17.54
CA ILE A 106 3.07 5.20 18.78
C ILE A 106 4.56 5.50 18.96
N LYS A 107 4.87 6.76 19.28
CA LYS A 107 6.24 7.20 19.50
C LYS A 107 6.32 8.18 20.65
N ARG A 108 7.06 7.80 21.69
CA ARG A 108 7.36 8.69 22.81
C ARG A 108 8.65 8.30 23.51
N ASP A 109 9.48 9.29 23.81
CA ASP A 109 10.68 9.12 24.64
C ASP A 109 10.26 8.92 26.10
N VAL A 110 10.26 7.67 26.56
CA VAL A 110 9.90 7.33 27.95
C VAL A 110 10.95 6.42 28.60
N ASN A 111 11.25 6.69 29.87
CA ASN A 111 12.09 5.83 30.70
C ASN A 111 11.27 4.68 31.33
N ALA A 112 10.51 3.97 30.50
CA ALA A 112 9.59 2.92 30.89
C ALA A 112 9.20 2.08 29.65
N SER A 113 8.21 1.22 29.80
CA SER A 113 7.55 0.56 28.66
C SER A 113 6.54 1.51 28.03
N LEU A 114 6.57 1.66 26.70
CA LEU A 114 5.67 2.53 25.96
C LEU A 114 4.24 1.97 25.97
N LEU A 115 4.11 0.66 25.79
CA LEU A 115 2.89 -0.11 26.03
C LEU A 115 3.12 -1.16 27.12
N SER A 116 2.37 -1.07 28.22
CA SER A 116 2.34 -2.09 29.27
C SER A 116 1.01 -2.84 29.23
N ILE A 117 1.05 -4.09 28.76
CA ILE A 117 -0.11 -4.97 28.57
C ILE A 117 -0.23 -5.88 29.78
N GLY A 118 -1.23 -5.60 30.61
CA GLY A 118 -1.44 -6.25 31.91
C GLY A 118 -2.70 -7.12 31.97
N LYS A 119 -3.43 -7.30 30.87
CA LYS A 119 -4.68 -8.07 30.83
C LYS A 119 -4.61 -9.24 29.87
N ASP A 120 -5.07 -10.39 30.36
CA ASP A 120 -5.08 -11.63 29.60
C ASP A 120 -5.94 -11.48 28.34
N TYR A 121 -5.65 -12.29 27.32
CA TYR A 121 -6.40 -12.30 26.05
C TYR A 121 -6.35 -11.00 25.24
N THR A 122 -5.55 -10.01 25.65
CA THR A 122 -5.36 -8.76 24.88
C THR A 122 -4.70 -9.05 23.54
N LYS A 123 -5.16 -8.39 22.48
CA LYS A 123 -4.57 -8.48 21.14
C LYS A 123 -3.99 -7.14 20.71
N LEU A 124 -2.77 -7.16 20.18
CA LEU A 124 -2.12 -6.05 19.50
C LEU A 124 -1.93 -6.44 18.03
N GLU A 125 -2.54 -5.70 17.11
CA GLU A 125 -2.61 -6.10 15.70
C GLU A 125 -2.21 -4.97 14.75
N SER A 126 -1.19 -5.19 13.92
CA SER A 126 -0.83 -4.29 12.81
C SER A 126 -0.52 -2.85 13.21
N ILE A 127 0.06 -2.61 14.40
CA ILE A 127 0.46 -1.27 14.88
C ILE A 127 1.99 -1.13 14.94
N GLY A 128 2.47 0.11 14.84
CA GLY A 128 3.87 0.45 15.08
C GLY A 128 4.13 0.91 16.52
N VAL A 129 5.29 0.57 17.09
CA VAL A 129 5.72 1.01 18.42
C VAL A 129 7.20 1.39 18.42
N TYR A 130 7.50 2.65 18.73
CA TYR A 130 8.87 3.16 18.78
C TYR A 130 9.16 3.94 20.07
N ASN A 131 10.00 3.39 20.93
CA ASN A 131 10.57 4.14 22.05
C ASN A 131 11.99 4.62 21.69
N PRO A 132 12.20 5.91 21.36
CA PRO A 132 13.50 6.48 20.98
C PRO A 132 14.47 6.65 22.16
N ARG A 133 14.04 6.33 23.39
CA ARG A 133 14.86 6.52 24.60
C ARG A 133 16.17 5.73 24.52
N SER A 134 17.28 6.45 24.61
CA SER A 134 18.63 5.87 24.56
C SER A 134 19.32 5.75 25.93
N SER A 135 18.64 5.96 27.07
CA SER A 135 19.19 5.82 28.44
C SER A 135 18.95 4.43 29.08
N GLN A 136 19.79 3.99 30.04
CA GLN A 136 19.72 2.65 30.65
C GLN A 136 18.54 2.43 31.62
N SER A 137 18.13 1.15 31.71
CA SER A 137 17.17 0.48 32.61
C SER A 137 15.68 0.60 32.23
N TYR A 138 15.08 -0.55 31.90
CA TYR A 138 13.64 -0.78 31.72
C TYR A 138 12.93 -0.02 30.58
N THR A 139 13.68 0.56 29.63
CA THR A 139 13.11 1.13 28.41
C THR A 139 12.63 0.02 27.50
N ARG A 140 11.34 0.01 27.13
CA ARG A 140 10.78 -0.99 26.23
C ARG A 140 9.80 -0.36 25.27
N GLY A 141 9.66 -0.94 24.08
CA GLY A 141 8.49 -0.69 23.25
C GLY A 141 7.26 -1.29 23.92
N ILE A 142 7.23 -2.61 24.06
CA ILE A 142 6.10 -3.35 24.62
C ILE A 142 6.54 -4.22 25.80
N PHE A 143 5.78 -4.19 26.89
CA PHE A 143 5.91 -5.09 28.02
C PHE A 143 4.62 -5.89 28.20
N VAL A 144 4.70 -7.21 28.04
CA VAL A 144 3.56 -8.12 28.17
C VAL A 144 3.64 -8.86 29.50
N ALA A 145 2.83 -8.45 30.46
CA ALA A 145 2.76 -9.03 31.81
C ALA A 145 1.61 -10.03 31.98
N ALA A 146 0.87 -10.33 30.92
CA ALA A 146 -0.36 -11.12 30.94
C ALA A 146 -0.29 -12.36 30.05
N ASN A 147 -1.22 -13.29 30.24
CA ASN A 147 -1.34 -14.56 29.51
C ASN A 147 -2.25 -14.45 28.29
N HIS A 148 -2.15 -15.41 27.37
CA HIS A 148 -2.99 -15.45 26.16
C HIS A 148 -2.95 -14.17 25.29
N VAL A 149 -1.90 -13.36 25.42
CA VAL A 149 -1.71 -12.15 24.63
C VAL A 149 -1.20 -12.51 23.24
N VAL A 150 -1.79 -11.90 22.22
CA VAL A 150 -1.38 -12.06 20.82
C VAL A 150 -0.85 -10.73 20.30
N CYS A 151 0.39 -10.74 19.83
CA CYS A 151 1.02 -9.66 19.09
C CYS A 151 1.16 -10.12 17.64
N ASP A 152 0.44 -9.49 16.71
CA ASP A 152 0.37 -9.90 15.30
C ASP A 152 0.64 -8.72 14.38
N GLY A 153 1.53 -8.89 13.40
CA GLY A 153 1.77 -7.86 12.40
C GLY A 153 2.44 -6.58 12.93
N LEU A 154 3.15 -6.64 14.06
CA LEU A 154 3.70 -5.43 14.68
C LEU A 154 4.98 -4.96 14.00
N VAL A 155 5.12 -3.63 13.90
CA VAL A 155 6.39 -2.98 13.51
C VAL A 155 7.00 -2.36 14.76
N LEU A 156 8.14 -2.88 15.20
CA LEU A 156 8.75 -2.47 16.45
C LEU A 156 10.09 -1.81 16.18
N GLU A 157 10.37 -0.68 16.82
CA GLU A 157 11.71 -0.12 16.86
C GLU A 157 12.11 0.20 18.30
N GLY A 158 13.34 -0.16 18.66
CA GLY A 158 13.89 0.13 19.98
C GLY A 158 15.22 0.85 19.86
N ALA A 159 15.36 1.97 20.57
CA ALA A 159 16.66 2.63 20.70
C ALA A 159 17.53 2.00 21.80
N ARG A 160 16.93 1.29 22.78
CA ARG A 160 17.66 0.63 23.86
C ARG A 160 16.83 -0.44 24.57
N ASN A 161 17.53 -1.37 25.23
CA ASN A 161 17.03 -2.47 26.04
C ASN A 161 16.18 -3.48 25.25
N GLN A 162 14.88 -3.26 25.01
CA GLN A 162 14.04 -4.25 24.32
C GLN A 162 12.97 -3.60 23.44
N THR A 163 12.71 -4.13 22.24
CA THR A 163 11.53 -3.72 21.46
C THR A 163 10.25 -4.32 22.08
N ILE A 164 10.32 -5.58 22.49
CA ILE A 164 9.26 -6.28 23.23
C ILE A 164 9.82 -7.25 24.27
N GLN A 165 9.22 -7.25 25.46
CA GLN A 165 9.47 -8.22 26.52
C GLN A 165 8.18 -8.99 26.86
N LEU A 166 8.27 -10.32 26.85
CA LEU A 166 7.21 -11.23 27.29
C LEU A 166 7.51 -11.73 28.70
N ASP A 167 6.85 -11.14 29.70
CA ASP A 167 7.13 -11.38 31.12
C ASP A 167 5.90 -11.32 32.07
N ALA A 168 5.08 -12.37 32.13
CA ALA A 168 4.02 -12.57 33.15
C ALA A 168 4.47 -13.32 34.43
N ASP A 169 3.90 -13.01 35.58
CA ASP A 169 4.11 -13.78 36.82
C ASP A 169 3.27 -15.07 36.87
N GLY A 170 3.78 -16.11 37.52
CA GLY A 170 2.98 -17.19 38.11
C GLY A 170 2.65 -18.44 37.28
N SER A 171 2.30 -18.35 35.99
CA SER A 171 2.17 -19.50 35.05
C SER A 171 1.79 -18.98 33.67
N ARG A 172 2.27 -19.60 32.58
CA ARG A 172 2.14 -19.05 31.21
C ARG A 172 1.66 -20.06 30.20
N VAL A 173 0.51 -19.75 29.61
CA VAL A 173 -0.02 -20.44 28.44
C VAL A 173 -0.43 -19.38 27.41
N GLY A 174 -0.13 -19.66 26.15
CA GLY A 174 -0.78 -19.03 24.99
C GLY A 174 -0.31 -17.63 24.58
N ARG A 175 0.90 -17.18 24.94
CA ARG A 175 1.42 -15.89 24.45
C ARG A 175 2.09 -16.06 23.10
N LYS A 176 1.68 -15.25 22.13
CA LYS A 176 2.10 -15.41 20.73
C LYS A 176 2.61 -14.09 20.18
N VAL A 177 3.75 -14.13 19.52
CA VAL A 177 4.28 -13.02 18.72
C VAL A 177 4.50 -13.53 17.31
N ARG A 178 3.76 -12.99 16.34
CA ARG A 178 3.81 -13.49 14.97
C ARG A 178 3.71 -12.40 13.93
N ASN A 179 4.25 -12.66 12.74
CA ASN A 179 4.29 -11.70 11.63
C ASN A 179 4.85 -10.32 12.02
N CYS A 180 5.68 -10.23 13.07
CA CYS A 180 6.22 -8.97 13.53
C CYS A 180 7.61 -8.74 12.94
N ILE A 181 7.98 -7.48 12.76
CA ILE A 181 9.35 -7.08 12.45
C ILE A 181 9.88 -6.13 13.52
N ALA A 182 11.11 -6.36 13.97
CA ALA A 182 11.76 -5.55 14.99
C ALA A 182 13.08 -4.98 14.48
N PHE A 183 13.21 -3.66 14.58
CA PHE A 183 14.42 -2.92 14.30
C PHE A 183 15.13 -2.57 15.61
N VAL A 184 16.38 -3.02 15.74
CA VAL A 184 17.19 -2.86 16.94
C VAL A 184 18.49 -2.13 16.63
N LYS A 185 19.09 -1.56 17.68
CA LYS A 185 20.39 -0.87 17.67
C LYS A 185 21.22 -1.36 18.86
N THR A 186 22.35 -0.70 19.10
CA THR A 186 23.26 -0.97 20.21
C THR A 186 22.53 -1.10 21.55
N ASN A 187 22.79 -2.19 22.27
CA ASN A 187 22.18 -2.52 23.57
C ASN A 187 20.65 -2.65 23.51
N CYS A 188 20.07 -3.02 22.37
CA CYS A 188 18.65 -3.35 22.24
C CYS A 188 18.49 -4.80 21.75
N ALA A 189 17.57 -5.52 22.36
CA ALA A 189 17.10 -6.82 21.93
C ALA A 189 15.75 -6.70 21.21
N GLY A 190 15.52 -7.52 20.19
CA GLY A 190 14.24 -7.54 19.47
C GLY A 190 13.18 -8.23 20.32
N PHE A 191 13.01 -9.53 20.10
CA PHE A 191 12.05 -10.33 20.83
C PHE A 191 12.69 -10.93 22.08
N THR A 192 12.29 -10.46 23.26
CA THR A 192 12.79 -10.98 24.54
C THR A 192 11.73 -11.77 25.29
N THR A 193 12.09 -12.98 25.71
CA THR A 193 11.21 -13.86 26.48
C THR A 193 11.81 -14.17 27.83
N TYR A 194 11.03 -14.03 28.89
CA TYR A 194 11.42 -14.44 30.25
C TYR A 194 10.73 -15.73 30.70
N ARG A 195 9.76 -16.22 29.91
CA ARG A 195 9.17 -17.57 29.97
C ARG A 195 8.39 -17.90 28.67
N ASP A 196 7.87 -19.13 28.58
CA ASP A 196 7.24 -19.80 27.44
C ASP A 196 6.36 -18.94 26.53
N ALA A 197 6.77 -18.80 25.27
CA ALA A 197 6.01 -18.11 24.25
C ALA A 197 6.15 -18.82 22.91
N GLU A 198 5.21 -18.55 22.02
CA GLU A 198 5.28 -18.91 20.60
C GLU A 198 5.72 -17.68 19.82
N ILE A 199 6.88 -17.76 19.15
CA ILE A 199 7.43 -16.67 18.33
C ILE A 199 7.54 -17.18 16.90
N HIS A 200 6.62 -16.80 16.02
CA HIS A 200 6.50 -17.39 14.68
C HIS A 200 6.53 -16.36 13.54
N ASN A 201 7.27 -16.61 12.47
CA ASN A 201 7.28 -15.73 11.28
C ASN A 201 7.62 -14.28 11.61
N ASN A 202 8.66 -14.06 12.42
CA ASN A 202 9.13 -12.72 12.74
C ASN A 202 10.50 -12.45 12.12
N GLY A 203 10.81 -11.17 11.92
CA GLY A 203 12.16 -10.71 11.56
C GLY A 203 12.74 -9.81 12.62
N VAL A 204 14.02 -9.96 12.94
CA VAL A 204 14.79 -8.94 13.69
C VAL A 204 15.93 -8.45 12.84
N ILE A 205 16.06 -7.13 12.74
CA ILE A 205 17.09 -6.46 11.98
C ILE A 205 17.83 -5.52 12.92
N SER A 206 19.14 -5.68 13.01
CA SER A 206 19.99 -4.76 13.73
C SER A 206 20.57 -3.73 12.77
N LEU A 207 20.16 -2.47 12.93
CA LEU A 207 20.48 -1.37 12.02
C LEU A 207 21.95 -0.93 12.08
N ASP A 208 22.67 -1.31 13.14
CA ASP A 208 24.06 -0.90 13.38
C ASP A 208 25.02 -2.09 13.58
N GLY A 209 24.57 -3.33 13.35
CA GLY A 209 25.40 -4.51 13.54
C GLY A 209 25.54 -4.99 14.99
N THR A 210 24.98 -4.28 15.97
CA THR A 210 25.31 -4.50 17.41
C THR A 210 24.13 -4.93 18.28
N GLY A 211 22.91 -4.94 17.74
CA GLY A 211 21.72 -5.40 18.44
C GLY A 211 21.68 -6.91 18.66
N THR A 212 20.78 -7.35 19.54
CA THR A 212 20.45 -8.77 19.75
C THR A 212 19.14 -9.10 19.07
N GLY A 213 19.10 -10.19 18.30
CA GLY A 213 17.90 -10.66 17.61
C GLY A 213 16.83 -11.14 18.60
N TYR A 214 17.00 -12.38 19.04
CA TYR A 214 16.12 -13.07 19.96
C TYR A 214 16.84 -13.31 21.29
N SER A 215 16.20 -12.95 22.40
CA SER A 215 16.77 -13.08 23.73
C SER A 215 15.90 -13.92 24.65
N ASN A 216 16.48 -14.96 25.26
CA ASN A 216 15.90 -15.66 26.40
C ASN A 216 16.88 -15.66 27.58
N PRO A 217 16.82 -14.64 28.46
CA PRO A 217 17.72 -14.53 29.61
C PRO A 217 17.48 -15.60 30.68
N VAL A 218 16.38 -16.35 30.59
CA VAL A 218 15.96 -17.33 31.61
C VAL A 218 15.72 -18.69 30.93
N PRO A 219 16.79 -19.42 30.57
CA PRO A 219 16.76 -20.54 29.64
C PRO A 219 16.12 -21.83 30.20
N VAL A 220 15.50 -21.78 31.38
CA VAL A 220 14.70 -22.89 31.93
C VAL A 220 13.28 -22.93 31.34
N PHE A 221 12.90 -21.90 30.62
CA PHE A 221 11.61 -21.78 29.95
C PHE A 221 11.81 -21.99 28.45
N GLU A 222 10.97 -22.83 27.88
CA GLU A 222 11.14 -23.29 26.51
C GLU A 222 10.27 -22.46 25.57
N THR A 223 10.88 -21.44 24.95
CA THR A 223 10.23 -20.62 23.93
C THR A 223 10.30 -21.33 22.57
N GLU A 224 9.14 -21.55 21.94
CA GLU A 224 9.04 -22.09 20.58
C GLU A 224 9.33 -20.97 19.57
N VAL A 225 10.30 -21.20 18.69
CA VAL A 225 10.65 -20.29 17.59
C VAL A 225 10.52 -21.02 16.25
N ARG A 226 9.65 -20.52 15.36
CA ARG A 226 9.49 -21.06 14.01
C ARG A 226 9.51 -19.99 12.94
N ASN A 227 10.15 -20.29 11.80
CA ASN A 227 10.17 -19.39 10.64
C ASN A 227 10.66 -17.97 10.98
N ASN A 228 11.58 -17.83 11.92
CA ASN A 228 12.11 -16.53 12.29
C ASN A 228 13.46 -16.26 11.63
N PHE A 229 13.80 -14.98 11.46
CA PHE A 229 15.16 -14.60 11.06
C PHE A 229 15.74 -13.48 11.91
N ALA A 230 17.06 -13.52 12.10
CA ALA A 230 17.84 -12.43 12.67
C ALA A 230 18.91 -11.97 11.66
N TYR A 231 18.86 -10.71 11.27
CA TYR A 231 19.78 -10.12 10.29
C TYR A 231 20.62 -9.01 10.91
N ASN A 232 21.92 -9.04 10.60
CA ASN A 232 22.91 -8.06 11.02
C ASN A 232 22.99 -7.87 12.55
N CYS A 233 22.62 -8.90 13.33
CA CYS A 233 22.70 -8.88 14.78
C CYS A 233 24.09 -9.33 15.26
N ALA A 234 24.59 -8.71 16.34
CA ALA A 234 25.79 -9.21 17.02
C ALA A 234 25.54 -10.56 17.69
N VAL A 235 24.31 -10.78 18.14
CA VAL A 235 23.82 -12.07 18.65
C VAL A 235 22.46 -12.33 18.02
N SER A 236 22.38 -13.30 17.11
CA SER A 236 21.13 -13.65 16.44
C SER A 236 20.12 -14.29 17.39
N TYR A 237 20.52 -15.36 18.08
CA TYR A 237 19.71 -16.04 19.09
C TYR A 237 20.58 -16.24 20.34
N SER A 238 20.15 -15.72 21.49
CA SER A 238 20.80 -16.04 22.76
C SER A 238 20.43 -17.47 23.23
N SER A 239 20.99 -17.93 24.35
CA SER A 239 20.65 -19.25 24.91
C SER A 239 19.16 -19.39 25.21
N GLY A 240 18.61 -20.62 25.19
CA GLY A 240 17.24 -20.90 25.67
C GLY A 240 16.16 -21.03 24.60
N PHE A 241 16.52 -21.23 23.32
CA PHE A 241 15.57 -21.48 22.23
C PHE A 241 15.53 -22.95 21.75
N GLY A 242 15.95 -23.89 22.61
CA GLY A 242 16.07 -25.32 22.29
C GLY A 242 14.76 -26.12 22.33
N HIS A 243 13.58 -25.48 22.32
CA HIS A 243 12.29 -26.16 22.36
C HIS A 243 12.14 -27.14 21.17
N ALA A 244 11.61 -28.34 21.41
CA ALA A 244 11.58 -29.43 20.42
C ALA A 244 10.80 -29.10 19.14
N ASN A 245 9.79 -28.22 19.24
CA ASN A 245 9.00 -27.76 18.11
C ASN A 245 9.65 -26.64 17.30
N SER A 246 10.72 -26.01 17.78
CA SER A 246 11.37 -24.93 17.04
C SER A 246 11.87 -25.43 15.68
N SER A 247 11.70 -24.64 14.62
CA SER A 247 12.10 -25.07 13.27
C SER A 247 12.28 -23.92 12.27
N ASN A 248 13.01 -24.18 11.17
CA ASN A 248 13.09 -23.30 9.99
C ASN A 248 13.52 -21.86 10.31
N ASN A 249 14.36 -21.68 11.34
CA ASN A 249 14.91 -20.38 11.71
C ASN A 249 16.18 -20.08 10.90
N ALA A 250 16.47 -18.80 10.72
CA ALA A 250 17.56 -18.30 9.89
C ALA A 250 18.33 -17.18 10.58
N ALA A 251 19.57 -16.93 10.17
CA ALA A 251 20.39 -15.85 10.71
C ALA A 251 21.49 -15.38 9.73
N SER A 252 21.97 -14.14 9.87
CA SER A 252 23.13 -13.64 9.12
C SER A 252 24.48 -14.23 9.56
N ASP A 253 24.51 -14.96 10.68
CA ASP A 253 25.67 -15.68 11.21
C ASP A 253 25.45 -17.20 11.28
N ALA A 254 24.47 -17.72 10.52
CA ALA A 254 24.05 -19.12 10.54
C ALA A 254 25.16 -20.14 10.23
N ALA A 255 26.16 -19.75 9.45
CA ALA A 255 27.32 -20.57 9.11
C ALA A 255 28.26 -20.81 10.31
N THR A 256 28.24 -19.93 11.31
CA THR A 256 29.05 -20.04 12.54
C THR A 256 28.20 -20.40 13.76
N ASN A 257 26.96 -19.92 13.81
CA ASN A 257 26.01 -20.13 14.89
C ASN A 257 24.71 -20.67 14.31
N THR A 258 24.55 -22.00 14.31
CA THR A 258 23.36 -22.64 13.73
C THR A 258 22.08 -22.14 14.41
N PRO A 259 21.09 -21.62 13.65
CA PRO A 259 19.82 -21.20 14.21
C PRO A 259 19.11 -22.35 14.96
N PRO A 260 18.29 -22.03 15.98
CA PRO A 260 17.65 -23.04 16.83
C PRO A 260 16.60 -23.87 16.07
N GLY A 261 16.44 -25.13 16.49
CA GLY A 261 15.36 -26.01 16.04
C GLY A 261 15.71 -26.98 14.91
N SER A 262 14.71 -27.68 14.39
CA SER A 262 14.84 -28.59 13.25
C SER A 262 14.83 -27.85 11.91
N SER A 263 15.55 -28.38 10.92
CA SER A 263 15.65 -27.77 9.58
C SER A 263 16.05 -26.28 9.59
N PRO A 264 17.08 -25.86 10.37
CA PRO A 264 17.53 -24.47 10.33
C PRO A 264 18.14 -24.15 8.96
N ILE A 265 18.03 -22.90 8.54
CA ILE A 265 18.78 -22.40 7.39
C ILE A 265 20.22 -22.18 7.86
N THR A 266 21.16 -22.98 7.35
CA THR A 266 22.58 -22.96 7.77
C THR A 266 23.45 -22.02 6.94
N THR A 267 22.90 -21.44 5.88
CA THR A 267 23.56 -20.41 5.07
C THR A 267 23.24 -19.05 5.67
N ASN A 268 24.24 -18.15 5.69
CA ASN A 268 24.04 -16.78 6.17
C ASN A 268 23.02 -16.05 5.29
N ILE A 269 22.10 -15.35 5.95
CA ILE A 269 21.30 -14.30 5.31
C ILE A 269 22.24 -13.14 4.96
N VAL A 270 22.11 -12.61 3.75
CA VAL A 270 22.90 -11.50 3.21
C VAL A 270 22.00 -10.36 2.73
N ALA A 271 22.57 -9.18 2.48
CA ALA A 271 21.80 -8.03 1.99
C ALA A 271 20.97 -8.32 0.73
N GLY A 272 21.47 -9.20 -0.15
CA GLY A 272 20.77 -9.63 -1.38
C GLY A 272 19.54 -10.51 -1.15
N ASP A 273 19.27 -10.95 0.09
CA ASP A 273 18.02 -11.63 0.45
C ASP A 273 16.85 -10.64 0.63
N PHE A 274 17.13 -9.34 0.64
CA PHE A 274 16.14 -8.27 0.79
C PHE A 274 16.03 -7.39 -0.44
N ALA A 275 14.85 -6.82 -0.67
CA ALA A 275 14.50 -6.07 -1.87
C ALA A 275 15.38 -4.83 -2.06
N ASP A 276 15.65 -4.07 -0.99
CA ASP A 276 16.50 -2.88 -1.03
C ASP A 276 17.02 -2.54 0.38
N GLU A 277 17.90 -3.40 0.91
CA GLU A 277 18.46 -3.25 2.26
C GLU A 277 19.16 -1.91 2.47
N ALA A 278 19.84 -1.39 1.44
CA ALA A 278 20.56 -0.12 1.50
C ALA A 278 19.63 1.10 1.74
N ASN A 279 18.35 0.98 1.43
CA ASN A 279 17.32 2.01 1.68
C ASN A 279 16.29 1.56 2.73
N ASP A 280 16.69 0.62 3.58
CA ASP A 280 15.91 0.02 4.66
C ASP A 280 14.62 -0.69 4.18
N ASP A 281 14.51 -1.20 2.96
CA ASP A 281 13.41 -2.10 2.58
C ASP A 281 13.82 -3.57 2.77
N TYR A 282 13.39 -4.14 3.90
CA TYR A 282 13.68 -5.52 4.29
C TYR A 282 12.60 -6.52 3.88
N SER A 283 11.76 -6.18 2.89
CA SER A 283 10.93 -7.19 2.22
C SER A 283 11.80 -8.16 1.40
N LEU A 284 11.30 -9.35 1.09
CA LEU A 284 12.11 -10.40 0.45
C LEU A 284 12.44 -10.07 -1.02
N ALA A 285 13.71 -10.24 -1.41
CA ALA A 285 14.14 -10.16 -2.80
C ALA A 285 13.93 -11.47 -3.57
N SER A 286 13.83 -11.37 -4.89
CA SER A 286 13.84 -12.54 -5.78
C SER A 286 15.10 -13.37 -5.58
N GLY A 287 14.95 -14.67 -5.33
CA GLY A 287 16.06 -15.58 -5.09
C GLY A 287 16.58 -15.58 -3.65
N SER A 288 15.92 -14.86 -2.73
CA SER A 288 16.21 -14.89 -1.30
C SER A 288 16.18 -16.32 -0.76
N THR A 289 17.15 -16.64 0.09
CA THR A 289 17.27 -17.92 0.80
C THR A 289 16.12 -18.17 1.77
N LEU A 290 15.37 -17.12 2.12
CA LEU A 290 14.20 -17.19 3.01
C LEU A 290 12.93 -17.65 2.28
N ILE A 291 12.93 -17.66 0.94
CA ILE A 291 11.77 -18.02 0.12
C ILE A 291 11.57 -19.53 0.12
N GLY A 292 10.35 -19.98 0.44
CA GLY A 292 9.97 -21.39 0.47
C GLY A 292 10.73 -22.24 1.49
N ALA A 293 11.43 -21.61 2.44
CA ALA A 293 12.25 -22.26 3.45
C ALA A 293 11.54 -22.43 4.81
N GLY A 294 10.32 -21.92 4.95
CA GLY A 294 9.51 -21.95 6.16
C GLY A 294 8.61 -23.19 6.27
N ALA A 295 8.29 -23.57 7.51
CA ALA A 295 7.26 -24.52 7.86
C ALA A 295 5.85 -23.93 7.64
N ASP A 296 4.89 -24.78 7.28
CA ASP A 296 3.49 -24.39 7.14
C ASP A 296 2.83 -24.18 8.51
N LEU A 297 2.39 -22.95 8.77
CA LEU A 297 1.62 -22.59 9.98
C LEU A 297 0.19 -22.13 9.64
N SER A 298 -0.37 -22.59 8.52
CA SER A 298 -1.72 -22.24 8.05
C SER A 298 -2.84 -22.54 9.06
N SER A 299 -2.60 -23.46 10.00
CA SER A 299 -3.50 -23.72 11.12
C SER A 299 -3.55 -22.60 12.18
N SER A 300 -2.58 -21.69 12.18
CA SER A 300 -2.45 -20.58 13.14
C SER A 300 -2.83 -19.24 12.51
N PHE A 301 -2.38 -18.98 11.28
CA PHE A 301 -2.68 -17.77 10.50
C PHE A 301 -2.31 -18.00 9.02
N THR A 302 -2.79 -17.14 8.12
CA THR A 302 -2.63 -17.34 6.68
C THR A 302 -2.07 -16.12 5.94
N THR A 303 -1.88 -14.98 6.61
CA THR A 303 -1.39 -13.75 5.98
C THR A 303 -0.02 -13.34 6.53
N ASP A 304 0.70 -12.53 5.77
CA ASP A 304 1.95 -11.87 6.17
C ASP A 304 1.67 -10.50 6.83
N ILE A 305 2.74 -9.77 7.20
CA ILE A 305 2.64 -8.45 7.85
C ILE A 305 1.93 -7.38 7.00
N THR A 306 1.88 -7.57 5.68
CA THR A 306 1.21 -6.63 4.74
C THR A 306 -0.20 -7.07 4.36
N GLY A 307 -0.64 -8.24 4.86
CA GLY A 307 -1.92 -8.85 4.52
C GLY A 307 -1.87 -9.78 3.30
N ALA A 308 -0.69 -10.03 2.70
CA ALA A 308 -0.56 -10.98 1.60
C ALA A 308 -0.80 -12.41 2.08
N THR A 309 -1.52 -13.22 1.31
CA THR A 309 -1.83 -14.61 1.69
C THR A 309 -0.64 -15.53 1.44
N ARG A 310 -0.16 -16.19 2.50
CA ARG A 310 0.97 -17.12 2.45
C ARG A 310 0.63 -18.36 1.62
N THR A 311 1.60 -18.79 0.81
CA THR A 311 1.54 -20.04 0.03
C THR A 311 2.51 -21.07 0.59
N VAL A 312 2.23 -22.36 0.37
CA VAL A 312 3.14 -23.46 0.72
C VAL A 312 4.09 -23.75 -0.46
N PRO A 313 5.40 -23.94 -0.22
CA PRO A 313 6.10 -23.79 1.05
C PRO A 313 6.14 -22.33 1.52
N TRP A 314 6.04 -22.12 2.83
CA TRP A 314 6.03 -20.78 3.43
C TRP A 314 7.40 -20.12 3.33
N ASP A 315 7.42 -18.80 3.38
CA ASP A 315 8.65 -18.03 3.54
C ASP A 315 8.98 -17.82 5.03
N VAL A 316 10.27 -17.69 5.33
CA VAL A 316 10.77 -17.35 6.68
C VAL A 316 10.65 -15.85 6.91
N GLY A 317 10.13 -15.45 8.06
CA GLY A 317 9.99 -14.06 8.47
C GLY A 317 8.59 -13.47 8.30
N ALA A 318 8.50 -12.16 8.55
CA ALA A 318 7.25 -11.40 8.59
C ALA A 318 6.62 -11.17 7.20
N PHE A 319 7.44 -11.13 6.16
CA PHE A 319 7.01 -10.97 4.78
C PHE A 319 6.83 -12.30 4.08
N MET A 320 5.90 -12.33 3.13
CA MET A 320 5.89 -13.31 2.05
C MET A 320 6.51 -12.68 0.80
N TYR A 321 7.27 -13.46 0.05
CA TYR A 321 7.72 -13.06 -1.27
C TYR A 321 6.55 -13.09 -2.26
N VAL A 322 6.33 -11.95 -2.91
CA VAL A 322 5.36 -11.82 -4.00
C VAL A 322 6.16 -11.53 -5.27
N ALA A 323 6.18 -12.49 -6.19
CA ALA A 323 6.90 -12.36 -7.46
C ALA A 323 6.30 -11.23 -8.30
N GLY A 324 7.06 -10.14 -8.45
CA GLY A 324 6.57 -8.88 -8.98
C GLY A 324 5.84 -8.10 -7.90
N GLY A 325 6.43 -6.98 -7.45
CA GLY A 325 5.99 -6.21 -6.30
C GLY A 325 4.47 -6.14 -6.16
N GLY A 326 3.97 -6.72 -5.06
CA GLY A 326 2.57 -6.65 -4.61
C GLY A 326 1.55 -6.61 -5.74
N ALA A 327 1.23 -7.76 -6.32
CA ALA A 327 -0.03 -7.89 -7.05
C ALA A 327 -1.17 -7.52 -6.07
N VAL A 328 -1.82 -6.39 -6.31
CA VAL A 328 -3.06 -6.04 -5.61
C VAL A 328 -4.10 -7.07 -6.08
N ALA A 329 -4.38 -8.06 -5.25
CA ALA A 329 -5.31 -9.16 -5.54
C ALA A 329 -6.79 -8.76 -5.36
N GLN A 330 -7.09 -7.48 -5.21
CA GLN A 330 -8.44 -6.95 -5.03
C GLN A 330 -8.87 -6.09 -6.21
N GLN A 331 -10.18 -5.98 -6.44
CA GLN A 331 -10.76 -5.00 -7.36
C GLN A 331 -10.21 -3.62 -7.02
N ILE A 332 -9.57 -2.97 -8.00
CA ILE A 332 -8.97 -1.65 -7.83
C ILE A 332 -9.96 -0.62 -8.38
N ASP A 333 -10.59 0.12 -7.47
CA ASP A 333 -11.30 1.37 -7.78
C ASP A 333 -10.45 2.53 -7.21
N LEU A 334 -9.57 3.10 -8.04
CA LEU A 334 -8.75 4.26 -7.64
C LEU A 334 -9.31 5.53 -8.28
N GLN A 335 -9.63 6.50 -7.43
CA GLN A 335 -10.07 7.83 -7.83
C GLN A 335 -9.05 8.87 -7.40
N TRP A 336 -8.45 9.55 -8.37
CA TRP A 336 -7.51 10.66 -8.12
C TRP A 336 -8.20 11.98 -8.44
N GLY A 337 -8.19 12.91 -7.48
CA GLY A 337 -8.77 14.24 -7.64
C GLY A 337 -7.89 15.35 -7.08
N VAL A 338 -7.61 16.38 -7.89
CA VAL A 338 -7.07 17.65 -7.40
C VAL A 338 -8.20 18.68 -7.44
N ARG A 339 -8.49 19.31 -6.28
CA ARG A 339 -9.64 20.21 -6.08
C ARG A 339 -9.27 21.63 -5.61
N GLN A 340 -8.05 22.11 -5.88
CA GLN A 340 -7.60 23.45 -5.42
C GLN A 340 -6.89 24.28 -6.49
N LEU A 341 -7.09 25.61 -6.39
CA LEU A 341 -6.54 26.65 -7.24
C LEU A 341 -5.00 26.60 -7.29
N ILE A 342 -4.42 26.43 -8.47
CA ILE A 342 -2.96 26.47 -8.68
C ILE A 342 -2.60 27.81 -9.31
N ASN A 343 -1.96 28.70 -8.52
CA ASN A 343 -1.61 30.07 -8.95
C ASN A 343 -0.19 30.20 -9.56
N GLN A 344 0.47 29.10 -9.90
CA GLN A 344 1.84 29.04 -10.45
C GLN A 344 1.94 27.96 -11.54
N SER A 345 3.05 27.90 -12.29
CA SER A 345 3.30 26.79 -13.22
C SER A 345 3.32 25.46 -12.47
N ALA A 346 2.71 24.43 -13.06
CA ALA A 346 2.66 23.09 -12.47
C ALA A 346 3.13 22.03 -13.47
N ASN A 347 3.95 21.10 -12.99
CA ASN A 347 4.28 19.84 -13.65
C ASN A 347 3.77 18.73 -12.75
N LEU A 348 2.69 18.05 -13.16
CA LEU A 348 2.10 16.96 -12.40
C LEU A 348 2.15 15.69 -13.23
N GLN A 349 2.64 14.62 -12.60
CA GLN A 349 2.86 13.34 -13.24
C GLN A 349 2.16 12.25 -12.43
N TRP A 350 1.29 11.49 -13.09
CA TRP A 350 0.62 10.34 -12.52
C TRP A 350 1.07 9.07 -13.24
N GLY A 351 1.52 8.09 -12.47
CA GLY A 351 1.98 6.80 -12.99
C GLY A 351 1.36 5.64 -12.23
N VAL A 352 0.94 4.60 -12.95
CA VAL A 352 0.64 3.27 -12.37
C VAL A 352 1.52 2.23 -13.08
N LEU A 353 2.29 1.46 -12.31
CA LEU A 353 3.44 0.67 -12.80
C LEU A 353 3.33 -0.86 -12.56
N ASN A 354 2.13 -1.40 -12.30
CA ASN A 354 1.97 -2.79 -11.84
C ASN A 354 1.07 -3.64 -12.75
N THR A 355 1.22 -4.96 -12.66
CA THR A 355 0.33 -5.94 -13.32
C THR A 355 -1.02 -5.99 -12.59
N VAL A 356 -2.12 -5.83 -13.33
CA VAL A 356 -3.48 -5.93 -12.81
C VAL A 356 -4.04 -7.31 -13.17
N SER A 357 -4.28 -8.15 -12.15
CA SER A 357 -4.71 -9.54 -12.35
C SER A 357 -6.23 -9.76 -12.39
N GLN A 358 -7.01 -8.72 -12.06
CA GLN A 358 -8.49 -8.70 -12.01
C GLN A 358 -9.05 -7.48 -12.77
N SER A 359 -10.38 -7.32 -12.86
CA SER A 359 -10.98 -6.13 -13.48
C SER A 359 -10.65 -4.85 -12.69
N SER A 360 -10.41 -3.74 -13.38
CA SER A 360 -10.06 -2.46 -12.75
C SER A 360 -10.80 -1.26 -13.34
N SER A 361 -11.21 -0.33 -12.47
CA SER A 361 -11.71 0.98 -12.86
C SER A 361 -10.77 2.07 -12.32
N LEU A 362 -10.10 2.81 -13.20
CA LEU A 362 -9.26 3.94 -12.79
C LEU A 362 -9.88 5.24 -13.29
N GLN A 363 -10.06 6.19 -12.38
CA GLN A 363 -10.66 7.48 -12.70
C GLN A 363 -9.76 8.62 -12.23
N TRP A 364 -9.40 9.49 -13.16
CA TRP A 364 -8.72 10.74 -12.89
C TRP A 364 -9.70 11.87 -13.15
N ALA A 365 -10.00 12.66 -12.13
CA ALA A 365 -10.84 13.85 -12.25
C ALA A 365 -10.05 15.09 -11.85
N LEU A 366 -9.87 16.03 -12.78
CA LEU A 366 -9.28 17.33 -12.51
C LEU A 366 -10.35 18.42 -12.61
N LEU A 367 -10.61 19.13 -11.51
CA LEU A 367 -11.50 20.29 -11.48
C LEU A 367 -10.70 21.51 -11.09
N ASN A 368 -10.22 22.32 -12.04
CA ASN A 368 -9.38 23.48 -11.71
C ASN A 368 -9.44 24.66 -12.69
N ALA A 369 -9.15 25.85 -12.15
CA ALA A 369 -8.72 27.06 -12.84
C ALA A 369 -7.20 27.22 -12.63
N VAL A 370 -6.42 27.25 -13.72
CA VAL A 370 -4.95 27.40 -13.67
C VAL A 370 -4.56 28.70 -14.36
N SER A 371 -3.73 29.53 -13.72
CA SER A 371 -3.41 30.88 -14.20
C SER A 371 -2.13 31.00 -15.05
N ASN A 372 -1.37 29.91 -15.25
CA ASN A 372 -0.08 29.89 -15.96
C ASN A 372 0.11 28.58 -16.77
N ASN A 373 1.35 28.27 -17.21
CA ASN A 373 1.66 27.07 -18.00
C ASN A 373 1.45 25.79 -17.18
N THR A 374 0.85 24.79 -17.81
CA THR A 374 0.57 23.49 -17.17
C THR A 374 1.11 22.36 -18.04
N ASP A 375 1.94 21.50 -17.46
CA ASP A 375 2.37 20.22 -18.04
C ASP A 375 1.78 19.09 -17.20
N LEU A 376 0.83 18.36 -17.76
CA LEU A 376 0.21 17.20 -17.09
C LEU A 376 0.51 15.94 -17.87
N ARG A 377 1.08 14.96 -17.18
CA ARG A 377 1.45 13.69 -17.80
C ARG A 377 0.82 12.51 -17.07
N TRP A 378 0.22 11.62 -17.83
CA TRP A 378 -0.29 10.35 -17.35
C TRP A 378 0.44 9.22 -18.07
N GLY A 379 1.10 8.38 -17.29
CA GLY A 379 1.75 7.16 -17.76
C GLY A 379 1.06 5.92 -17.21
N LEU A 380 0.65 4.99 -18.07
CA LEU A 380 0.19 3.68 -17.62
C LEU A 380 1.05 2.57 -18.25
N LEU A 381 1.85 1.90 -17.43
CA LEU A 381 2.71 0.79 -17.81
C LEU A 381 2.17 -0.49 -17.15
N SER A 382 1.21 -1.18 -17.78
CA SER A 382 0.60 -2.38 -17.17
C SER A 382 0.24 -3.51 -18.14
N LEU A 383 0.35 -4.74 -17.62
CA LEU A 383 -0.32 -5.94 -18.13
C LEU A 383 -1.65 -6.07 -17.37
N VAL A 384 -2.78 -6.05 -18.06
CA VAL A 384 -4.11 -6.29 -17.50
C VAL A 384 -4.58 -7.66 -17.98
N ASN A 385 -4.80 -8.59 -17.05
CA ASN A 385 -5.24 -9.96 -17.37
C ASN A 385 -6.77 -10.10 -17.51
N GLN A 386 -7.55 -9.06 -17.21
CA GLN A 386 -9.03 -9.02 -17.29
C GLN A 386 -9.52 -7.70 -17.94
N THR A 387 -10.77 -7.27 -17.67
CA THR A 387 -11.38 -6.07 -18.27
C THR A 387 -10.95 -4.75 -17.59
N SER A 388 -10.74 -3.69 -18.35
CA SER A 388 -10.39 -2.36 -17.82
C SER A 388 -11.38 -1.26 -18.25
N ASP A 389 -11.72 -0.37 -17.32
CA ASP A 389 -12.42 0.91 -17.58
C ASP A 389 -11.57 2.07 -17.06
N LEU A 390 -10.95 2.83 -17.96
CA LEU A 390 -10.07 3.93 -17.59
C LEU A 390 -10.67 5.25 -18.06
N ARG A 391 -10.85 6.18 -17.12
CA ARG A 391 -11.52 7.45 -17.39
C ARG A 391 -10.68 8.64 -16.93
N TRP A 392 -10.48 9.58 -17.83
CA TRP A 392 -9.89 10.88 -17.54
C TRP A 392 -10.93 11.95 -17.80
N ASP A 393 -11.37 12.62 -16.74
CA ASP A 393 -12.29 13.75 -16.79
C ASP A 393 -11.54 15.03 -16.37
N ILE A 394 -11.30 15.91 -17.33
CA ILE A 394 -10.81 17.27 -17.04
C ILE A 394 -11.99 18.23 -17.18
N LEU A 395 -12.50 18.72 -16.05
CA LEU A 395 -13.54 19.74 -15.99
C LEU A 395 -12.86 21.08 -15.68
N ALA A 396 -12.62 21.90 -16.70
CA ALA A 396 -12.08 23.23 -16.47
C ALA A 396 -13.21 24.16 -16.03
N ALA A 397 -13.17 24.56 -14.75
CA ALA A 397 -14.12 25.50 -14.18
C ALA A 397 -13.76 26.92 -14.64
N LEU A 398 -14.74 27.58 -15.26
CA LEU A 398 -14.79 29.00 -15.64
C LEU A 398 -13.86 29.89 -14.79
N GLY A 399 -12.73 30.30 -15.35
CA GLY A 399 -11.89 31.33 -14.73
C GLY A 399 -10.43 31.34 -15.16
N VAL A 400 -10.14 32.19 -16.15
CA VAL A 400 -8.84 32.85 -16.40
C VAL A 400 -7.82 32.10 -17.29
N VAL A 401 -7.26 32.92 -18.18
CA VAL A 401 -6.37 32.67 -19.32
C VAL A 401 -4.99 32.16 -18.87
N GLY A 402 -4.65 30.91 -19.20
CA GLY A 402 -3.28 30.38 -19.15
C GLY A 402 -2.60 30.42 -20.54
N GLN A 403 -1.29 30.63 -20.59
CA GLN A 403 -0.55 30.83 -21.86
C GLN A 403 -0.35 29.52 -22.65
N SER A 404 0.08 28.42 -22.05
CA SER A 404 0.17 27.13 -22.74
C SER A 404 -0.21 25.94 -21.86
N VAL A 405 -0.85 24.94 -22.45
CA VAL A 405 -1.16 23.67 -21.78
C VAL A 405 -0.64 22.53 -22.62
N ASP A 406 0.17 21.68 -21.98
CA ASP A 406 0.71 20.47 -22.57
C ASP A 406 0.11 19.28 -21.79
N LEU A 407 -0.75 18.50 -22.43
CA LEU A 407 -1.33 17.28 -21.84
C LEU A 407 -0.84 16.07 -22.61
N GLN A 408 -0.19 15.15 -21.90
CA GLN A 408 0.34 13.92 -22.50
C GLN A 408 -0.19 12.69 -21.78
N TRP A 409 -0.75 11.76 -22.55
CA TRP A 409 -1.14 10.43 -22.10
C TRP A 409 -0.32 9.39 -22.84
N ASP A 410 0.60 8.72 -22.14
CA ASP A 410 1.37 7.60 -22.67
C ASP A 410 0.89 6.29 -22.04
N MET A 411 0.37 5.38 -22.87
CA MET A 411 -0.16 4.10 -22.41
C MET A 411 0.58 2.93 -23.06
N LEU A 412 1.34 2.19 -22.25
CA LEU A 412 1.96 0.92 -22.63
C LEU A 412 1.14 -0.24 -22.03
N GLN A 413 0.09 -0.66 -22.75
CA GLN A 413 -0.97 -1.58 -22.28
C GLN A 413 -1.00 -2.93 -23.00
N LYS A 414 -0.84 -4.06 -22.30
CA LYS A 414 -1.31 -5.37 -22.81
C LYS A 414 -2.59 -5.77 -22.07
N ALA A 415 -3.74 -5.77 -22.74
CA ALA A 415 -5.01 -6.20 -22.15
C ALA A 415 -5.43 -7.57 -22.69
N ALA A 416 -5.70 -8.53 -21.81
CA ALA A 416 -6.07 -9.90 -22.18
C ALA A 416 -7.56 -10.08 -22.53
N GLN A 417 -8.43 -9.13 -22.15
CA GLN A 417 -9.89 -9.15 -22.39
C GLN A 417 -10.35 -7.82 -23.04
N SER A 418 -11.35 -7.13 -22.46
CA SER A 418 -11.94 -5.88 -22.99
C SER A 418 -11.40 -4.62 -22.32
N THR A 419 -11.25 -3.54 -23.08
CA THR A 419 -10.80 -2.23 -22.58
C THR A 419 -11.76 -1.12 -23.03
N ASP A 420 -12.24 -0.31 -22.08
CA ASP A 420 -12.97 0.95 -22.31
C ASP A 420 -12.07 2.11 -21.83
N LEU A 421 -11.62 2.95 -22.76
CA LEU A 421 -10.82 4.14 -22.44
C LEU A 421 -11.61 5.39 -22.80
N ARG A 422 -11.77 6.28 -21.83
CA ARG A 422 -12.53 7.52 -22.02
C ARG A 422 -11.74 8.72 -21.58
N TRP A 423 -11.50 9.63 -22.51
CA TRP A 423 -10.95 10.95 -22.23
C TRP A 423 -12.04 11.97 -22.50
N ARG A 424 -12.34 12.78 -21.50
CA ARG A 424 -13.30 13.88 -21.61
C ARG A 424 -12.68 15.16 -21.07
N ILE A 425 -12.64 16.16 -21.93
CA ILE A 425 -12.16 17.49 -21.59
C ILE A 425 -13.31 18.47 -21.80
N LEU A 426 -13.78 19.09 -20.71
CA LEU A 426 -14.90 20.03 -20.74
C LEU A 426 -14.41 21.46 -20.49
N SER A 427 -14.43 22.26 -21.57
CA SER A 427 -14.21 23.72 -21.64
C SER A 427 -12.77 24.22 -21.43
N LEU A 428 -11.93 24.19 -22.46
CA LEU A 428 -10.60 24.84 -22.45
C LEU A 428 -10.65 26.31 -22.95
N VAL A 429 -9.95 27.23 -22.26
CA VAL A 429 -9.66 28.61 -22.71
C VAL A 429 -8.16 28.89 -22.51
N PHE A 430 -7.35 28.79 -23.56
CA PHE A 430 -5.88 28.97 -23.50
C PHE A 430 -5.36 29.75 -24.71
N LYS A 431 -4.09 30.16 -24.69
CA LYS A 431 -3.45 30.69 -25.90
C LYS A 431 -3.02 29.52 -26.80
N ASP A 432 -2.19 28.59 -26.32
CA ASP A 432 -1.77 27.40 -27.07
C ASP A 432 -2.12 26.12 -26.28
N ALA A 433 -2.53 25.06 -26.96
CA ALA A 433 -2.80 23.75 -26.36
C ALA A 433 -2.15 22.62 -27.19
N ASP A 434 -1.30 21.81 -26.57
CA ASP A 434 -0.70 20.60 -27.16
C ASP A 434 -1.26 19.38 -26.43
N LEU A 435 -2.10 18.60 -27.11
CA LEU A 435 -2.73 17.42 -26.55
C LEU A 435 -2.26 16.17 -27.30
N ARG A 436 -1.63 15.25 -26.55
CA ARG A 436 -1.00 14.05 -27.13
C ARG A 436 -1.50 12.79 -26.46
N TRP A 437 -1.98 11.86 -27.27
CA TRP A 437 -2.38 10.53 -26.83
C TRP A 437 -1.57 9.45 -27.55
N GLY A 438 -0.89 8.60 -26.77
CA GLY A 438 -0.12 7.46 -27.26
C GLY A 438 -0.62 6.13 -26.69
N LEU A 439 -0.93 5.16 -27.56
CA LEU A 439 -1.23 3.77 -27.19
C LEU A 439 -0.28 2.80 -27.91
N LEU A 440 0.55 2.07 -27.16
CA LEU A 440 1.71 1.37 -27.73
C LEU A 440 1.61 -0.18 -27.80
N ASN A 441 0.62 -0.83 -27.17
CA ASN A 441 0.58 -2.31 -27.06
C ASN A 441 -0.83 -2.91 -27.33
N PRO A 442 -0.91 -4.23 -27.66
CA PRO A 442 -2.14 -4.89 -28.11
C PRO A 442 -3.23 -5.13 -27.04
N VAL A 443 -4.49 -4.99 -27.47
CA VAL A 443 -5.71 -5.46 -26.77
C VAL A 443 -6.17 -6.77 -27.40
N SER A 444 -6.55 -7.77 -26.59
CA SER A 444 -6.74 -9.15 -27.09
C SER A 444 -8.19 -9.50 -27.49
N GLN A 445 -9.23 -8.76 -27.04
CA GLN A 445 -10.63 -9.08 -27.37
C GLN A 445 -11.46 -7.90 -27.89
N GLN A 446 -11.65 -6.83 -27.10
CA GLN A 446 -12.46 -5.67 -27.50
C GLN A 446 -11.83 -4.36 -27.01
N ALA A 447 -11.86 -3.33 -27.85
CA ALA A 447 -11.45 -1.98 -27.49
C ALA A 447 -12.56 -0.96 -27.82
N ASP A 448 -12.97 -0.16 -26.85
CA ASP A 448 -13.81 1.04 -27.01
C ASP A 448 -12.99 2.26 -26.56
N LEU A 449 -12.55 3.08 -27.51
CA LEU A 449 -11.75 4.28 -27.22
C LEU A 449 -12.58 5.50 -27.57
N ARG A 450 -12.83 6.35 -26.57
CA ARG A 450 -13.64 7.56 -26.72
C ARG A 450 -12.89 8.79 -26.29
N TYR A 451 -12.78 9.73 -27.22
CA TYR A 451 -12.16 11.02 -27.01
C TYR A 451 -13.21 12.09 -27.21
N ALA A 452 -13.52 12.85 -26.15
CA ALA A 452 -14.45 13.97 -26.20
C ALA A 452 -13.74 15.25 -25.79
N LEU A 453 -13.60 16.19 -26.73
CA LEU A 453 -13.05 17.52 -26.50
C LEU A 453 -14.14 18.56 -26.72
N LEU A 454 -14.48 19.31 -25.67
CA LEU A 454 -15.25 20.54 -25.77
C LEU A 454 -14.34 21.72 -25.43
N ALA A 455 -13.90 22.49 -26.42
CA ALA A 455 -13.02 23.65 -26.23
C ALA A 455 -13.70 24.94 -26.69
N ASN A 456 -13.67 26.00 -25.88
CA ASN A 456 -14.44 27.22 -26.14
C ASN A 456 -13.62 28.43 -26.62
N ALA A 457 -12.29 28.45 -26.49
CA ALA A 457 -11.43 29.48 -27.11
C ALA A 457 -9.92 29.18 -26.94
N ALA A 458 -9.28 28.58 -27.95
CA ALA A 458 -7.81 28.54 -28.05
C ALA A 458 -7.30 29.45 -29.18
N GLN A 459 -6.06 29.95 -29.15
CA GLN A 459 -5.43 30.54 -30.36
C GLN A 459 -4.99 29.42 -31.28
N THR A 460 -4.15 28.51 -30.78
CA THR A 460 -3.77 27.30 -31.49
C THR A 460 -4.11 26.04 -30.69
N ILE A 461 -4.49 24.98 -31.39
CA ILE A 461 -4.58 23.64 -30.80
C ILE A 461 -3.81 22.68 -31.71
N ASP A 462 -2.81 22.03 -31.11
CA ASP A 462 -2.07 20.93 -31.70
C ASP A 462 -2.55 19.64 -31.04
N LEU A 463 -2.94 18.71 -31.88
CA LEU A 463 -3.84 17.62 -31.55
C LEU A 463 -3.21 16.37 -32.19
N GLN A 464 -2.55 15.53 -31.40
CA GLN A 464 -1.83 14.35 -31.90
C GLN A 464 -2.33 13.06 -31.24
N TRP A 465 -2.80 12.14 -32.08
CA TRP A 465 -3.21 10.79 -31.66
C TRP A 465 -2.39 9.77 -32.41
N ASP A 466 -1.51 9.12 -31.66
CA ASP A 466 -0.71 8.02 -32.15
C ASP A 466 -1.16 6.72 -31.51
N THR A 467 -1.96 5.95 -32.26
CA THR A 467 -2.20 4.55 -31.96
C THR A 467 -1.10 3.72 -32.66
N LEU A 468 0.09 3.73 -32.07
CA LEU A 468 1.30 3.14 -32.66
C LEU A 468 1.42 1.63 -32.38
N SER A 469 0.32 0.89 -32.49
CA SER A 469 0.36 -0.57 -32.30
C SER A 469 -0.44 -1.30 -33.36
N SER A 470 0.01 -2.51 -33.67
CA SER A 470 -0.80 -3.49 -34.39
C SER A 470 -1.93 -3.93 -33.47
N LEU A 471 -3.16 -3.50 -33.74
CA LEU A 471 -4.36 -4.11 -33.16
C LEU A 471 -4.58 -5.54 -33.73
N ALA A 472 -3.57 -6.13 -34.37
CA ALA A 472 -3.44 -7.47 -34.94
C ALA A 472 -3.90 -8.65 -34.06
N SER A 473 -4.28 -8.41 -32.80
CA SER A 473 -4.73 -9.42 -31.85
C SER A 473 -6.09 -9.14 -31.21
N VAL A 474 -6.82 -8.09 -31.63
CA VAL A 474 -8.20 -7.86 -31.17
C VAL A 474 -9.11 -8.87 -31.88
N SER A 475 -9.61 -9.88 -31.16
CA SER A 475 -10.40 -10.93 -31.81
C SER A 475 -11.83 -10.52 -32.19
N ASN A 476 -12.42 -9.50 -31.55
CA ASN A 476 -13.85 -9.19 -31.69
C ASN A 476 -14.07 -7.81 -32.36
N SER A 477 -14.21 -6.73 -31.60
CA SER A 477 -14.55 -5.41 -32.12
C SER A 477 -13.61 -4.30 -31.67
N VAL A 478 -13.46 -3.30 -32.54
CA VAL A 478 -12.77 -2.05 -32.26
C VAL A 478 -13.71 -0.89 -32.57
N ASP A 479 -14.07 -0.11 -31.55
CA ASP A 479 -14.86 1.10 -31.67
C ASP A 479 -13.99 2.30 -31.30
N LEU A 480 -13.67 3.15 -32.25
CA LEU A 480 -12.90 4.38 -32.02
C LEU A 480 -13.78 5.59 -32.31
N ARG A 481 -13.94 6.47 -31.32
CA ARG A 481 -14.77 7.66 -31.43
C ARG A 481 -14.02 8.91 -31.01
N TRP A 482 -14.03 9.89 -31.89
CA TRP A 482 -13.50 11.23 -31.64
C TRP A 482 -14.63 12.24 -31.82
N ASP A 483 -15.03 12.88 -30.73
CA ASP A 483 -16.02 13.96 -30.72
C ASP A 483 -15.29 15.26 -30.34
N ILE A 484 -15.10 16.15 -31.30
CA ILE A 484 -14.46 17.44 -31.12
C ILE A 484 -15.49 18.53 -31.40
N LEU A 485 -15.80 19.33 -30.38
CA LEU A 485 -16.51 20.60 -30.52
C LEU A 485 -15.57 21.71 -30.05
N ALA A 486 -14.98 22.46 -30.99
CA ALA A 486 -13.97 23.46 -30.67
C ALA A 486 -14.22 24.82 -31.33
N TYR A 487 -13.94 25.91 -30.59
CA TYR A 487 -13.79 27.26 -31.13
C TYR A 487 -12.31 27.64 -31.11
N VAL A 488 -11.71 27.75 -32.30
CA VAL A 488 -10.26 27.98 -32.47
C VAL A 488 -10.03 29.31 -33.17
N SER A 489 -9.38 30.24 -32.48
CA SER A 489 -9.23 31.63 -32.94
C SER A 489 -8.09 31.85 -33.94
N GLN A 490 -7.14 30.92 -34.09
CA GLN A 490 -6.10 30.95 -35.13
C GLN A 490 -5.99 29.62 -35.88
N SER A 491 -5.26 28.63 -35.35
CA SER A 491 -4.90 27.43 -36.11
C SER A 491 -5.23 26.13 -35.37
N LEU A 492 -5.75 25.16 -36.09
CA LEU A 492 -5.94 23.79 -35.62
C LEU A 492 -5.04 22.87 -36.46
N ASP A 493 -4.10 22.14 -35.83
CA ASP A 493 -3.37 21.03 -36.44
C ASP A 493 -3.77 19.75 -35.73
N ALA A 494 -4.52 18.89 -36.40
CA ALA A 494 -4.99 17.64 -35.84
C ALA A 494 -4.54 16.46 -36.69
N GLN A 495 -3.81 15.53 -36.06
CA GLN A 495 -3.19 14.38 -36.71
C GLN A 495 -3.61 13.08 -36.03
N TRP A 496 -4.30 12.23 -36.77
CA TRP A 496 -4.68 10.89 -36.34
C TRP A 496 -3.87 9.85 -37.09
N SER A 497 -3.03 9.12 -36.37
CA SER A 497 -2.24 8.02 -36.92
C SER A 497 -2.67 6.68 -36.33
N THR A 498 -3.08 5.76 -37.21
CA THR A 498 -3.42 4.37 -36.88
C THR A 498 -2.61 3.41 -37.75
N LEU A 499 -1.77 2.59 -37.10
CA LEU A 499 -0.73 1.82 -37.80
C LEU A 499 -1.24 0.49 -38.41
N GLU A 500 -2.14 -0.24 -37.74
CA GLU A 500 -2.71 -1.51 -38.25
C GLU A 500 -3.94 -1.95 -37.41
N LEU A 501 -5.08 -2.19 -38.07
CA LEU A 501 -6.32 -2.70 -37.47
C LEU A 501 -6.60 -4.12 -37.95
N VAL A 502 -6.75 -5.09 -37.03
CA VAL A 502 -7.25 -6.43 -37.36
C VAL A 502 -8.30 -6.84 -36.31
N SER A 503 -9.56 -6.88 -36.70
CA SER A 503 -10.69 -7.30 -35.84
C SER A 503 -11.82 -7.89 -36.68
N THR A 504 -12.81 -8.53 -36.06
CA THR A 504 -13.99 -9.00 -36.83
C THR A 504 -14.85 -7.84 -37.30
N GLU A 505 -15.05 -6.84 -36.44
CA GLU A 505 -15.79 -5.60 -36.70
C GLU A 505 -14.96 -4.38 -36.29
N THR A 506 -15.01 -3.32 -37.10
CA THR A 506 -14.35 -2.04 -36.82
C THR A 506 -15.33 -0.90 -37.10
N ASP A 507 -15.59 -0.04 -36.11
CA ASP A 507 -16.35 1.21 -36.25
C ASP A 507 -15.46 2.40 -35.90
N LEU A 508 -15.15 3.22 -36.90
CA LEU A 508 -14.33 4.42 -36.74
C LEU A 508 -15.18 5.66 -37.00
N GLN A 509 -15.31 6.53 -35.98
CA GLN A 509 -16.17 7.70 -36.05
C GLN A 509 -15.42 8.96 -35.63
N TRP A 510 -15.36 9.93 -36.53
CA TRP A 510 -14.89 11.27 -36.24
C TRP A 510 -16.06 12.25 -36.42
N GLN A 511 -16.44 12.93 -35.34
CA GLN A 511 -17.39 14.04 -35.36
C GLN A 511 -16.64 15.30 -34.95
N ILE A 512 -16.39 16.17 -35.93
CA ILE A 512 -15.57 17.36 -35.75
C ILE A 512 -16.43 18.56 -36.13
N ALA A 513 -16.85 19.31 -35.12
CA ALA A 513 -17.51 20.59 -35.29
C ALA A 513 -16.56 21.69 -34.79
N VAL A 514 -15.95 22.42 -35.70
CA VAL A 514 -14.92 23.40 -35.34
C VAL A 514 -15.20 24.72 -36.05
N LEU A 515 -15.25 25.81 -35.28
CA LEU A 515 -15.18 27.15 -35.86
C LEU A 515 -13.72 27.62 -35.82
N VAL A 516 -13.04 27.61 -36.97
CA VAL A 516 -11.65 28.07 -37.10
C VAL A 516 -11.60 29.41 -37.83
N SER A 517 -11.00 30.44 -37.24
CA SER A 517 -10.93 31.76 -37.89
C SER A 517 -9.77 31.95 -38.87
N LYS A 518 -8.82 31.01 -38.98
CA LYS A 518 -7.72 31.11 -39.93
C LYS A 518 -7.37 29.80 -40.67
N ASP A 519 -6.65 28.86 -40.05
CA ASP A 519 -6.11 27.67 -40.73
C ASP A 519 -6.48 26.38 -39.99
N ALA A 520 -7.04 25.39 -40.69
CA ALA A 520 -7.30 24.06 -40.15
C ALA A 520 -6.57 23.02 -41.00
N ASP A 521 -5.62 22.29 -40.42
CA ASP A 521 -4.99 21.11 -41.00
C ASP A 521 -5.48 19.87 -40.25
N LEU A 522 -6.12 18.96 -40.98
CA LEU A 522 -6.70 17.73 -40.45
C LEU A 522 -6.12 16.57 -41.25
N GLN A 523 -5.32 15.73 -40.60
CA GLN A 523 -4.61 14.64 -41.26
C GLN A 523 -5.00 13.31 -40.63
N TRP A 524 -5.45 12.37 -41.45
CA TRP A 524 -5.74 11.00 -41.04
C TRP A 524 -4.82 10.04 -41.80
N ALA A 525 -4.12 9.19 -41.05
CA ALA A 525 -3.30 8.12 -41.58
C ALA A 525 -3.82 6.78 -41.05
N LEU A 526 -4.41 5.98 -41.95
CA LEU A 526 -4.71 4.57 -41.70
C LEU A 526 -3.87 3.72 -42.65
N LYS A 527 -2.91 2.96 -42.10
CA LYS A 527 -1.94 2.25 -42.92
C LYS A 527 -2.42 0.86 -43.37
N GLN A 528 -3.23 0.16 -42.57
CA GLN A 528 -3.83 -1.13 -42.92
C GLN A 528 -5.08 -1.42 -42.07
N SER A 529 -6.14 -1.94 -42.69
CA SER A 529 -7.29 -2.53 -42.00
C SER A 529 -7.62 -3.92 -42.56
N ALA A 530 -7.92 -4.87 -41.69
CA ALA A 530 -8.37 -6.21 -42.04
C ALA A 530 -9.48 -6.65 -41.08
N GLY A 531 -10.74 -6.59 -41.53
CA GLY A 531 -11.88 -7.10 -40.78
C GLY A 531 -13.00 -7.57 -41.69
N GLN A 532 -13.94 -8.36 -41.16
CA GLN A 532 -15.08 -8.85 -41.94
C GLN A 532 -16.09 -7.73 -42.23
N ALA A 533 -16.19 -6.75 -41.32
CA ALA A 533 -16.99 -5.54 -41.49
C ALA A 533 -16.22 -4.32 -40.96
N VAL A 534 -16.06 -3.30 -41.81
CA VAL A 534 -15.40 -2.04 -41.45
C VAL A 534 -16.36 -0.90 -41.80
N ASP A 535 -16.75 -0.11 -40.80
CA ASP A 535 -17.51 1.12 -40.94
C ASP A 535 -16.61 2.30 -40.57
N ILE A 536 -16.54 3.30 -41.45
CA ILE A 536 -15.70 4.48 -41.30
C ILE A 536 -16.58 5.68 -41.61
N ARG A 537 -16.78 6.54 -40.62
CA ARG A 537 -17.63 7.73 -40.72
C ARG A 537 -16.86 8.95 -40.27
N TRP A 538 -16.89 9.98 -41.10
CA TRP A 538 -16.39 11.31 -40.76
C TRP A 538 -17.51 12.32 -41.01
N ASP A 539 -17.74 13.17 -40.02
CA ASP A 539 -18.55 14.37 -40.16
C ASP A 539 -17.69 15.55 -39.72
N VAL A 540 -17.46 16.49 -40.66
CA VAL A 540 -16.67 17.68 -40.42
C VAL A 540 -17.55 18.88 -40.77
N ILE A 541 -17.89 19.65 -39.74
CA ILE A 541 -18.62 20.90 -39.85
C ILE A 541 -17.62 22.00 -39.47
N ALA A 542 -17.14 22.72 -40.49
CA ALA A 542 -16.20 23.85 -40.37
C ALA A 542 -16.92 25.20 -40.42
#